data_AF-A0A2G2VUF6-F1
#
_entry.id   AF-A0A2G2VUF6-F1
#
_cell.length_a   1.000
_cell.length_b   1.000
_cell.length_c   1.000
_cell.angle_alpha   90.00
_cell.angle_beta   90.00
_cell.angle_gamma   90.00
#
_symmetry.space_group_name_H-M   'P 1'
#
loop_
_entity.id
_entity.type
_entity.pdbx_description
1 polymer ?
#
loop_
_entity_poly.entity_id
_entity_poly.type
_entity_poly.pdbx_seq_one_letter_code
_entity_poly.pdbx_strand_id
1 'polypeptide(L)'
;MYKTNWGIGHGLKDILEAHKGPFTGQGHKGLYEILTTSWHAQLSLNLAMLGSLTIVVAHHMYSMPPYPYLATDYGTQLSLFTHHIWIGGFLIVGAAAHAAIFMVRDYDPTTRYNDLLDRVLRHRDAIISHLNWACIFLGFHSFGLYIHNDTMSALGRPQDMFSDTAIQLQPVFAQWIQNTHALAPGATAPGATASTNLTWGGGDLVAVGGKVALLPIPLGTIDFLVHHIHAFTIHVTVLILLKGVLFARSSRLIPDKANFGFHFPCDGLGRGGTCQVSAWDHIFLGLFWMYNSISVVIFHFSWKIQSDVWGNVSDQGVVTHITGGNFAQSSITINGWLRDFLWAQASQDPLHVRPIAHAIWDPHFGQPAVEAFTRGGALGPVNIAYSGWLHLQPKWKPSVSWFKNAESRLNYHLSGLFGISSLAWTGHLVHVAIPASRGEYVRWNNFLDVLPHPQGLGPLFTGQWNLYAQNPDSSSHLFGTAQGAGTAILTLLGGFHPQTQSLWLTDIAHHHLAIAFIFLVVDHMYRTNFGIGHSMKDLLDAHIPPGGRLGRGHKGLYDTINNSLHFQLGLALASLGVITSLVAQHMYSLPAYAFIAQDFTTQAALYTHH
;
A
#
# COMPACT_ATOMS: atom_id res chain seq x y z
N MET A 1 -26.05 16.34 -33.89
CA MET A 1 -25.73 14.89 -33.83
C MET A 1 -26.95 14.08 -33.43
N TYR A 2 -27.51 14.30 -32.25
CA TYR A 2 -28.68 13.55 -31.76
C TYR A 2 -30.00 14.24 -32.11
N LYS A 3 -31.01 13.43 -32.46
CA LYS A 3 -32.35 13.91 -32.80
C LYS A 3 -33.04 14.48 -31.56
N THR A 4 -33.61 15.67 -31.68
CA THR A 4 -34.40 16.34 -30.63
C THR A 4 -35.79 16.68 -31.17
N ASN A 5 -36.56 17.51 -30.45
CA ASN A 5 -37.94 17.87 -30.80
C ASN A 5 -38.08 18.55 -32.18
N TRP A 6 -36.99 19.09 -32.75
CA TRP A 6 -36.99 19.70 -34.08
C TRP A 6 -36.81 18.70 -35.23
N GLY A 7 -36.77 17.39 -34.94
CA GLY A 7 -36.70 16.33 -35.95
C GLY A 7 -35.35 16.18 -36.67
N ILE A 8 -34.40 17.09 -36.46
CA ILE A 8 -33.05 17.07 -37.05
C ILE A 8 -32.09 16.29 -36.14
N GLY A 9 -31.34 15.35 -36.72
CA GLY A 9 -30.36 14.50 -36.03
C GLY A 9 -30.72 13.02 -36.06
N HIS A 10 -29.90 12.19 -35.39
CA HIS A 10 -30.07 10.73 -35.36
C HIS A 10 -30.62 10.24 -34.01
N GLY A 11 -31.53 9.26 -34.03
CA GLY A 11 -31.95 8.55 -32.83
C GLY A 11 -30.85 7.60 -32.34
N LEU A 12 -30.48 7.68 -31.05
CA LEU A 12 -29.44 6.81 -30.49
C LEU A 12 -29.77 5.32 -30.65
N LYS A 13 -31.04 4.95 -30.44
CA LYS A 13 -31.51 3.59 -30.66
C LYS A 13 -31.34 3.16 -32.12
N ASP A 14 -31.72 4.01 -33.07
CA ASP A 14 -31.61 3.71 -34.51
C ASP A 14 -30.14 3.52 -34.92
N ILE A 15 -29.23 4.35 -34.40
CA ILE A 15 -27.79 4.19 -34.62
C ILE A 15 -27.34 2.81 -34.10
N LEU A 16 -27.65 2.48 -32.85
CA LEU A 16 -27.19 1.24 -32.23
C LEU A 16 -27.71 0.01 -33.01
N GLU A 17 -29.01 -0.03 -33.31
CA GLU A 17 -29.62 -1.18 -34.01
C GLU A 17 -29.17 -1.32 -35.47
N ALA A 18 -28.74 -0.24 -36.10
CA ALA A 18 -28.14 -0.28 -37.43
C ALA A 18 -26.76 -0.98 -37.43
N HIS A 19 -26.03 -0.95 -36.30
CA HIS A 19 -24.70 -1.55 -36.19
C HIS A 19 -24.77 -3.02 -35.80
N LYS A 20 -24.87 -3.89 -36.82
CA LYS A 20 -24.81 -5.35 -36.70
C LYS A 20 -23.95 -5.93 -37.83
N GLY A 21 -23.28 -7.05 -37.57
CA GLY A 21 -22.38 -7.69 -38.53
C GLY A 21 -22.47 -9.21 -38.49
N PRO A 22 -21.81 -9.90 -39.44
CA PRO A 22 -21.91 -11.36 -39.58
C PRO A 22 -21.41 -12.13 -38.35
N PHE A 23 -20.51 -11.54 -37.56
CA PHE A 23 -19.92 -12.18 -36.37
C PHE A 23 -20.68 -11.91 -35.07
N THR A 24 -21.48 -10.85 -35.01
CA THR A 24 -22.04 -10.29 -33.76
C THR A 24 -23.55 -10.49 -33.60
N GLY A 25 -24.19 -11.25 -34.50
CA GLY A 25 -25.61 -11.58 -34.40
C GLY A 25 -26.49 -10.35 -34.51
N GLN A 26 -27.29 -10.07 -33.47
CA GLN A 26 -28.17 -8.89 -33.42
C GLN A 26 -27.41 -7.58 -33.08
N GLY A 27 -26.09 -7.62 -32.95
CA GLY A 27 -25.27 -6.43 -32.73
C GLY A 27 -25.64 -5.74 -31.42
N HIS A 28 -25.82 -4.42 -31.47
CA HIS A 28 -26.10 -3.57 -30.29
C HIS A 28 -27.58 -3.50 -29.90
N LYS A 29 -28.44 -4.35 -30.50
CA LYS A 29 -29.86 -4.40 -30.13
C LYS A 29 -30.00 -4.59 -28.63
N GLY A 30 -30.80 -3.74 -27.99
CA GLY A 30 -31.05 -3.82 -26.56
C GLY A 30 -30.15 -2.99 -25.66
N LEU A 31 -29.02 -2.48 -26.17
CA LEU A 31 -28.12 -1.65 -25.36
C LEU A 31 -28.75 -0.29 -25.00
N TYR A 32 -29.57 0.27 -25.88
CA TYR A 32 -30.30 1.52 -25.59
C TYR A 32 -31.23 1.32 -24.40
N GLU A 33 -32.01 0.24 -24.38
CA GLU A 33 -32.89 -0.09 -23.27
C GLU A 33 -32.07 -0.31 -21.98
N ILE A 34 -30.99 -1.11 -22.02
CA ILE A 34 -30.12 -1.34 -20.84
C ILE A 34 -29.64 -0.01 -20.25
N LEU A 35 -29.11 0.89 -21.08
CA LEU A 35 -28.56 2.15 -20.62
C LEU A 35 -29.65 3.13 -20.19
N THR A 36 -30.88 3.03 -20.69
CA THR A 36 -31.98 3.92 -20.26
C THR A 36 -32.73 3.40 -19.03
N THR A 37 -32.68 2.10 -18.74
CA THR A 37 -33.43 1.50 -17.62
C THR A 37 -32.56 1.16 -16.41
N SER A 38 -31.27 0.89 -16.58
CA SER A 38 -30.37 0.55 -15.47
C SER A 38 -29.39 1.68 -15.15
N TRP A 39 -29.54 2.23 -13.93
CA TRP A 39 -28.55 3.15 -13.36
C TRP A 39 -27.21 2.48 -13.09
N HIS A 40 -27.18 1.18 -12.75
CA HIS A 40 -25.93 0.45 -12.54
C HIS A 40 -25.16 0.27 -13.86
N ALA A 41 -25.84 0.05 -14.98
CA ALA A 41 -25.21 -0.01 -16.29
C ALA A 41 -24.59 1.33 -16.70
N GLN A 42 -25.32 2.45 -16.52
CA GLN A 42 -24.78 3.78 -16.79
C GLN A 42 -23.60 4.12 -15.87
N LEU A 43 -23.76 3.91 -14.56
CA LEU A 43 -22.72 4.23 -13.59
C LEU A 43 -21.46 3.40 -13.83
N SER A 44 -21.60 2.13 -14.20
CA SER A 44 -20.46 1.29 -14.60
C SER A 44 -19.69 1.91 -15.76
N LEU A 45 -20.37 2.27 -16.85
CA LEU A 45 -19.74 2.88 -18.02
C LEU A 45 -19.08 4.22 -17.68
N ASN A 46 -19.78 5.07 -16.92
CA ASN A 46 -19.28 6.38 -16.53
C ASN A 46 -18.04 6.28 -15.65
N LEU A 47 -18.03 5.37 -14.68
CA LEU A 47 -16.87 5.11 -13.82
C LEU A 47 -15.69 4.54 -14.61
N ALA A 48 -15.92 3.65 -15.57
CA ALA A 48 -14.87 3.10 -16.42
C ALA A 48 -14.19 4.19 -17.25
N MET A 49 -14.99 5.05 -17.88
CA MET A 49 -14.50 6.15 -18.70
C MET A 49 -13.84 7.24 -17.86
N LEU A 50 -14.45 7.65 -16.75
CA LEU A 50 -13.91 8.67 -15.87
C LEU A 50 -12.62 8.19 -15.23
N GLY A 51 -12.57 6.98 -14.69
CA GLY A 51 -11.37 6.43 -14.07
C GLY A 51 -10.20 6.33 -15.05
N SER A 52 -10.47 5.86 -16.28
CA SER A 52 -9.46 5.83 -17.35
C SER A 52 -9.00 7.23 -17.74
N LEU A 53 -9.92 8.19 -17.87
CA LEU A 53 -9.60 9.58 -18.14
C LEU A 53 -8.74 10.20 -17.02
N THR A 54 -9.04 9.92 -15.75
CA THR A 54 -8.25 10.40 -14.61
C THR A 54 -6.81 9.89 -14.67
N ILE A 55 -6.59 8.63 -15.05
CA ILE A 55 -5.23 8.09 -15.28
C ILE A 55 -4.54 8.80 -16.44
N VAL A 56 -5.24 9.03 -17.55
CA VAL A 56 -4.69 9.77 -18.70
C VAL A 56 -4.32 11.21 -18.31
N VAL A 57 -5.17 11.87 -17.51
CA VAL A 57 -4.89 13.21 -16.97
C VAL A 57 -3.59 13.21 -16.15
N ALA A 58 -3.36 12.19 -15.29
CA ALA A 58 -2.10 12.07 -14.56
C ALA A 58 -0.89 12.03 -15.52
N HIS A 59 -0.95 11.17 -16.55
CA HIS A 59 0.12 11.04 -17.54
C HIS A 59 0.34 12.30 -18.38
N HIS A 60 -0.73 13.03 -18.69
CA HIS A 60 -0.64 14.29 -19.41
C HIS A 60 -0.08 15.42 -18.54
N MET A 61 -0.51 15.53 -17.28
CA MET A 61 -0.12 16.65 -16.41
C MET A 61 1.36 16.64 -16.02
N TYR A 62 1.95 15.48 -15.77
CA TYR A 62 3.38 15.44 -15.41
C TYR A 62 4.28 15.77 -16.60
N SER A 63 3.86 15.33 -17.79
CA SER A 63 4.66 15.40 -18.98
C SER A 63 4.42 16.71 -19.73
N MET A 64 3.23 17.31 -19.62
CA MET A 64 2.87 18.62 -20.15
C MET A 64 2.31 19.51 -19.02
N PRO A 65 3.17 20.04 -18.11
CA PRO A 65 2.74 20.80 -16.95
C PRO A 65 1.89 22.02 -17.34
N PRO A 66 0.59 22.05 -17.03
CA PRO A 66 -0.31 23.08 -17.55
C PRO A 66 -0.29 24.38 -16.74
N TYR A 67 0.36 24.37 -15.56
CA TYR A 67 0.39 25.50 -14.63
C TYR A 67 1.79 26.11 -14.51
N PRO A 68 1.91 27.45 -14.40
CA PRO A 68 3.20 28.11 -14.17
C PRO A 68 3.92 27.57 -12.93
N TYR A 69 5.24 27.39 -13.03
CA TYR A 69 6.13 26.89 -11.97
C TYR A 69 5.87 25.47 -11.45
N LEU A 70 4.81 24.80 -11.91
CA LEU A 70 4.49 23.43 -11.50
C LEU A 70 5.61 22.45 -11.86
N ALA A 71 6.24 22.60 -13.03
CA ALA A 71 7.28 21.69 -13.52
C ALA A 71 8.50 21.59 -12.59
N THR A 72 8.80 22.65 -11.84
CA THR A 72 9.93 22.72 -10.89
C THR A 72 9.52 22.48 -9.44
N ASP A 73 8.21 22.37 -9.18
CA ASP A 73 7.67 21.91 -7.91
C ASP A 73 7.45 20.39 -7.96
N TYR A 74 8.55 19.66 -7.75
CA TYR A 74 8.61 18.21 -7.85
C TYR A 74 7.62 17.52 -6.89
N GLY A 75 7.40 18.08 -5.69
CA GLY A 75 6.48 17.53 -4.70
C GLY A 75 5.04 17.58 -5.19
N THR A 76 4.62 18.72 -5.75
CA THR A 76 3.27 18.87 -6.32
C THR A 76 3.07 17.97 -7.55
N GLN A 77 4.07 17.84 -8.43
CA GLN A 77 4.03 16.92 -9.58
C GLN A 77 3.86 15.46 -9.15
N LEU A 78 4.69 14.99 -8.21
CA LEU A 78 4.61 13.64 -7.66
C LEU A 78 3.25 13.36 -7.00
N SER A 79 2.75 14.34 -6.24
CA SER A 79 1.48 14.24 -5.53
C SER A 79 0.29 14.18 -6.49
N LEU A 80 0.23 15.08 -7.48
CA LEU A 80 -0.86 15.11 -8.46
C LEU A 80 -0.89 13.85 -9.32
N PHE A 81 0.27 13.35 -9.76
CA PHE A 81 0.35 12.09 -10.49
C PHE A 81 -0.18 10.94 -9.64
N THR A 82 0.37 10.76 -8.44
CA THR A 82 -0.02 9.68 -7.52
C THR A 82 -1.51 9.74 -7.18
N HIS A 83 -2.03 10.92 -6.87
CA HIS A 83 -3.44 11.16 -6.53
C HIS A 83 -4.39 10.75 -7.65
N HIS A 84 -4.15 11.20 -8.88
CA HIS A 84 -5.02 10.91 -10.02
C HIS A 84 -4.93 9.43 -10.44
N ILE A 85 -3.76 8.81 -10.34
CA ILE A 85 -3.63 7.36 -10.60
C ILE A 85 -4.49 6.57 -9.60
N TRP A 86 -4.42 6.86 -8.29
CA TRP A 86 -5.24 6.20 -7.27
C TRP A 86 -6.73 6.38 -7.50
N ILE A 87 -7.20 7.62 -7.71
CA ILE A 87 -8.62 7.88 -8.01
C ILE A 87 -9.06 7.09 -9.24
N GLY A 88 -8.26 7.11 -10.30
CA GLY A 88 -8.55 6.37 -11.52
C GLY A 88 -8.72 4.87 -11.29
N GLY A 89 -7.84 4.26 -10.50
CA GLY A 89 -7.95 2.86 -10.09
C GLY A 89 -9.24 2.52 -9.34
N PHE A 90 -9.58 3.32 -8.32
CA PHE A 90 -10.80 3.13 -7.54
C PHE A 90 -12.05 3.24 -8.41
N LEU A 91 -12.11 4.23 -9.31
CA LEU A 91 -13.22 4.38 -10.25
C LEU A 91 -13.33 3.19 -11.21
N ILE A 92 -12.22 2.67 -11.75
CA ILE A 92 -12.23 1.49 -12.62
C ILE A 92 -12.71 0.23 -11.89
N VAL A 93 -12.27 0.00 -10.64
CA VAL A 93 -12.77 -1.12 -9.83
C VAL A 93 -14.25 -0.95 -9.52
N GLY A 94 -14.68 0.28 -9.18
CA GLY A 94 -16.09 0.63 -9.00
C GLY A 94 -16.92 0.36 -10.26
N ALA A 95 -16.38 0.63 -11.45
CA ALA A 95 -17.03 0.32 -12.72
C ALA A 95 -17.37 -1.17 -12.86
N ALA A 96 -16.42 -2.05 -12.53
CA ALA A 96 -16.64 -3.49 -12.54
C ALA A 96 -17.63 -3.93 -11.45
N ALA A 97 -17.62 -3.31 -10.27
CA ALA A 97 -18.60 -3.57 -9.23
C ALA A 97 -20.02 -3.27 -9.72
N HIS A 98 -20.24 -2.10 -10.33
CA HIS A 98 -21.54 -1.71 -10.88
C HIS A 98 -21.95 -2.54 -12.09
N ALA A 99 -21.00 -3.00 -12.93
CA ALA A 99 -21.28 -3.96 -13.99
C ALA A 99 -21.79 -5.29 -13.43
N ALA A 100 -21.17 -5.80 -12.36
CA ALA A 100 -21.62 -7.03 -11.72
C ALA A 100 -22.98 -6.86 -11.02
N ILE A 101 -23.23 -5.71 -10.38
CA ILE A 101 -24.56 -5.42 -9.80
C ILE A 101 -25.62 -5.39 -10.89
N PHE A 102 -25.35 -4.74 -12.03
CA PHE A 102 -26.22 -4.76 -13.21
C PHE A 102 -26.49 -6.21 -13.66
N MET A 103 -25.45 -7.04 -13.78
CA MET A 103 -25.60 -8.44 -14.18
C MET A 103 -26.48 -9.25 -13.22
N VAL A 104 -26.42 -8.97 -11.92
CA VAL A 104 -27.24 -9.67 -10.91
C VAL A 104 -28.68 -9.17 -10.91
N ARG A 105 -28.90 -7.85 -10.88
CA ARG A 105 -30.20 -7.24 -10.58
C ARG A 105 -31.03 -6.90 -11.81
N ASP A 106 -30.39 -6.33 -12.83
CA ASP A 106 -31.09 -5.61 -13.90
C ASP A 106 -31.00 -6.35 -15.25
N TYR A 107 -30.04 -7.27 -15.39
CA TYR A 107 -29.90 -8.09 -16.59
C TYR A 107 -30.97 -9.19 -16.64
N ASP A 108 -31.76 -9.16 -17.71
CA ASP A 108 -32.78 -10.17 -18.02
C ASP A 108 -32.39 -10.94 -19.29
N PRO A 109 -32.07 -12.25 -19.19
CA PRO A 109 -31.71 -13.06 -20.36
C PRO A 109 -32.91 -13.34 -21.29
N THR A 110 -34.15 -13.21 -20.83
CA THR A 110 -35.34 -13.56 -21.64
C THR A 110 -35.61 -12.54 -22.75
N THR A 111 -35.18 -11.30 -22.55
CA THR A 111 -35.34 -10.19 -23.50
C THR A 111 -34.08 -9.96 -24.37
N ARG A 112 -33.01 -10.74 -24.16
CA ARG A 112 -31.67 -10.49 -24.70
C ARG A 112 -31.11 -11.69 -25.45
N TYR A 113 -31.72 -12.01 -26.58
CA TYR A 113 -31.31 -13.13 -27.41
C TYR A 113 -30.32 -12.73 -28.52
N ASN A 114 -29.14 -13.36 -28.51
CA ASN A 114 -28.14 -13.28 -29.59
C ASN A 114 -27.67 -11.86 -29.95
N ASP A 115 -27.76 -10.93 -29.01
CA ASP A 115 -27.06 -9.65 -29.05
C ASP A 115 -25.59 -9.80 -28.60
N LEU A 116 -24.84 -8.71 -28.59
CA LEU A 116 -23.43 -8.71 -28.19
C LEU A 116 -23.21 -9.23 -26.76
N LEU A 117 -24.03 -8.82 -25.80
CA LEU A 117 -23.83 -9.16 -24.39
C LEU A 117 -24.13 -10.65 -24.14
N ASP A 118 -25.22 -11.16 -24.69
CA ASP A 118 -25.55 -12.60 -24.64
C ASP A 118 -24.44 -13.44 -25.29
N ARG A 119 -23.94 -13.02 -26.46
CA ARG A 119 -22.83 -13.73 -27.11
C ARG A 119 -21.61 -13.79 -26.20
N VAL A 120 -21.17 -12.67 -25.61
CA VAL A 120 -20.05 -12.63 -24.65
C VAL A 120 -20.24 -13.62 -23.50
N LEU A 121 -21.43 -13.68 -22.91
CA LEU A 121 -21.71 -14.63 -21.82
C LEU A 121 -21.62 -16.08 -22.27
N ARG A 122 -22.02 -16.41 -23.51
CA ARG A 122 -21.93 -17.78 -24.06
C ARG A 122 -20.51 -18.27 -24.28
N HIS A 123 -19.52 -17.39 -24.41
CA HIS A 123 -18.10 -17.76 -24.55
C HIS A 123 -17.21 -17.23 -23.41
N ARG A 124 -17.80 -16.90 -22.26
CA ARG A 124 -17.06 -16.39 -21.08
C ARG A 124 -15.92 -17.30 -20.61
N ASP A 125 -16.08 -18.61 -20.71
CA ASP A 125 -15.03 -19.57 -20.36
C ASP A 125 -13.80 -19.43 -21.27
N ALA A 126 -14.02 -19.18 -22.56
CA ALA A 126 -12.93 -18.94 -23.52
C ALA A 126 -12.22 -17.61 -23.21
N ILE A 127 -12.97 -16.54 -22.95
CA ILE A 127 -12.40 -15.23 -22.58
C ILE A 127 -11.51 -15.35 -21.34
N ILE A 128 -12.05 -15.94 -20.26
CA ILE A 128 -11.31 -16.05 -18.99
C ILE A 128 -10.12 -17.00 -19.10
N SER A 129 -10.22 -18.11 -19.83
CA SER A 129 -9.08 -19.03 -20.00
C SER A 129 -7.92 -18.41 -20.80
N HIS A 130 -8.22 -17.66 -21.86
CA HIS A 130 -7.19 -16.96 -22.64
C HIS A 130 -6.55 -15.83 -21.82
N LEU A 131 -7.37 -15.06 -21.08
CA LEU A 131 -6.85 -14.00 -20.21
C LEU A 131 -6.01 -14.58 -19.06
N ASN A 132 -6.41 -15.72 -18.49
CA ASN A 132 -5.60 -16.46 -17.51
C ASN A 132 -4.25 -16.89 -18.10
N TRP A 133 -4.24 -17.47 -19.30
CA TRP A 133 -3.00 -17.82 -20.00
C TRP A 133 -2.11 -16.58 -20.22
N ALA A 134 -2.68 -15.47 -20.69
CA ALA A 134 -1.95 -14.22 -20.90
C ALA A 134 -1.35 -13.69 -19.59
N CYS A 135 -2.08 -13.75 -18.47
CA CYS A 135 -1.57 -13.35 -17.15
C CYS A 135 -0.38 -14.22 -16.72
N ILE A 136 -0.47 -15.54 -16.90
CA ILE A 136 0.63 -16.46 -16.57
C ILE A 136 1.84 -16.19 -17.46
N PHE A 137 1.63 -16.04 -18.77
CA PHE A 137 2.67 -15.69 -19.73
C PHE A 137 3.37 -14.39 -19.35
N LEU A 138 2.61 -13.31 -19.12
CA LEU A 138 3.15 -12.03 -18.71
C LEU A 138 3.91 -12.13 -17.38
N GLY A 139 3.39 -12.85 -16.38
CA GLY A 139 4.07 -13.03 -15.09
C GLY A 139 5.45 -13.70 -15.24
N PHE A 140 5.53 -14.79 -16.00
CA PHE A 140 6.81 -15.47 -16.25
C PHE A 140 7.80 -14.62 -17.08
N HIS A 141 7.31 -13.87 -18.07
CA HIS A 141 8.16 -13.11 -19.00
C HIS A 141 8.35 -11.63 -18.60
N SER A 142 7.90 -11.24 -17.41
CA SER A 142 8.18 -9.93 -16.81
C SER A 142 8.86 -10.13 -15.46
N PHE A 143 8.13 -10.54 -14.44
CA PHE A 143 8.66 -10.76 -13.09
C PHE A 143 9.71 -11.87 -13.04
N GLY A 144 9.56 -12.92 -13.86
CA GLY A 144 10.60 -13.95 -13.98
C GLY A 144 11.94 -13.41 -14.46
N LEU A 145 11.96 -12.36 -15.29
CA LEU A 145 13.21 -11.71 -15.75
C LEU A 145 13.91 -10.95 -14.62
N TYR A 146 13.15 -10.37 -13.69
CA TYR A 146 13.70 -9.75 -12.48
C TYR A 146 14.37 -10.79 -11.58
N ILE A 147 13.71 -11.93 -11.33
CA ILE A 147 14.29 -13.04 -10.56
C ILE A 147 15.56 -13.59 -11.23
N HIS A 148 15.53 -13.74 -12.56
CA HIS A 148 16.70 -14.13 -13.34
C HIS A 148 17.86 -13.15 -13.10
N ASN A 149 17.61 -11.85 -13.22
CA ASN A 149 18.61 -10.81 -13.02
C ASN A 149 19.15 -10.79 -11.59
N ASP A 150 18.31 -10.93 -10.56
CA ASP A 150 18.76 -11.06 -9.16
C ASP A 150 19.68 -12.28 -9.00
N THR A 151 19.31 -13.42 -9.59
CA THR A 151 20.08 -14.66 -9.51
C THR A 151 21.43 -14.52 -10.23
N MET A 152 21.45 -13.98 -11.45
CA MET A 152 22.68 -13.79 -12.21
C MET A 152 23.61 -12.77 -11.53
N SER A 153 23.05 -11.69 -10.99
CA SER A 153 23.81 -10.71 -10.21
C SER A 153 24.43 -11.34 -8.95
N ALA A 154 23.65 -12.11 -8.19
CA ALA A 154 24.13 -12.81 -6.99
C ALA A 154 25.19 -13.88 -7.28
N LEU A 155 25.14 -14.52 -8.45
CA LEU A 155 26.15 -15.47 -8.92
C LEU A 155 27.41 -14.78 -9.49
N GLY A 156 27.49 -13.45 -9.49
CA GLY A 156 28.61 -12.71 -10.04
C GLY A 156 28.70 -12.79 -11.57
N ARG A 157 27.55 -12.93 -12.26
CA ARG A 157 27.45 -13.07 -13.72
C ARG A 157 26.70 -11.90 -14.38
N PRO A 158 27.21 -10.66 -14.27
CA PRO A 158 26.52 -9.49 -14.82
C PRO A 158 26.37 -9.51 -16.35
N GLN A 159 27.26 -10.20 -17.07
CA GLN A 159 27.17 -10.37 -18.52
C GLN A 159 25.98 -11.22 -19.00
N ASP A 160 25.35 -11.97 -18.09
CA ASP A 160 24.21 -12.84 -18.38
C ASP A 160 22.87 -12.21 -17.95
N MET A 161 22.90 -10.94 -17.52
CA MET A 161 21.72 -10.19 -17.12
C MET A 161 21.03 -9.54 -18.31
N PHE A 162 19.71 -9.37 -18.21
CA PHE A 162 18.95 -8.49 -19.08
C PHE A 162 19.18 -7.03 -18.64
N SER A 163 20.00 -6.31 -19.38
CA SER A 163 20.39 -4.92 -19.10
C SER A 163 20.82 -4.21 -20.39
N ASP A 164 20.99 -2.88 -20.32
CA ASP A 164 21.49 -2.11 -21.45
C ASP A 164 22.97 -2.40 -21.80
N THR A 165 23.74 -3.00 -20.89
CA THR A 165 25.17 -3.28 -21.06
C THR A 165 25.48 -4.75 -21.38
N ALA A 166 24.49 -5.63 -21.27
CA ALA A 166 24.63 -7.06 -21.52
C ALA A 166 23.56 -7.53 -22.52
N ILE A 167 22.54 -8.27 -22.08
CA ILE A 167 21.47 -8.77 -22.95
C ILE A 167 20.35 -7.73 -23.02
N GLN A 168 20.32 -6.95 -24.10
CA GLN A 168 19.39 -5.83 -24.24
C GLN A 168 17.98 -6.29 -24.62
N LEU A 169 16.97 -5.69 -24.00
CA LEU A 169 15.56 -5.80 -24.41
C LEU A 169 14.99 -4.40 -24.62
N GLN A 170 15.31 -3.80 -25.77
CA GLN A 170 14.97 -2.41 -26.06
C GLN A 170 13.47 -2.23 -26.40
N PRO A 171 12.79 -1.20 -25.88
CA PRO A 171 11.40 -0.88 -26.21
C PRO A 171 11.32 -0.13 -27.55
N VAL A 172 11.73 -0.78 -28.64
CA VAL A 172 11.90 -0.17 -29.98
C VAL A 172 10.64 0.51 -30.51
N PHE A 173 9.45 0.00 -30.20
CA PHE A 173 8.19 0.62 -30.60
C PHE A 173 7.95 1.94 -29.88
N ALA A 174 8.28 2.02 -28.58
CA ALA A 174 8.13 3.26 -27.83
C ALA A 174 9.15 4.30 -28.30
N GLN A 175 10.40 3.91 -28.54
CA GLN A 175 11.44 4.77 -29.11
C GLN A 175 11.05 5.29 -30.51
N TRP A 176 10.43 4.45 -31.33
CA TRP A 176 9.90 4.88 -32.64
C TRP A 176 8.78 5.93 -32.52
N ILE A 177 7.88 5.78 -31.55
CA ILE A 177 6.85 6.79 -31.24
C ILE A 177 7.51 8.09 -30.75
N GLN A 178 8.49 8.00 -29.83
CA GLN A 178 9.25 9.18 -29.36
C GLN A 178 9.85 9.95 -30.55
N ASN A 179 10.55 9.26 -31.46
CA ASN A 179 11.14 9.87 -32.65
C ASN A 179 10.10 10.50 -33.59
N THR A 180 8.96 9.83 -33.79
CA THR A 180 7.88 10.35 -34.64
C THR A 180 7.32 11.66 -34.09
N HIS A 181 7.13 11.76 -32.77
CA HIS A 181 6.62 12.97 -32.12
C HIS A 181 7.67 14.08 -32.02
N ALA A 182 8.93 13.74 -31.80
CA ALA A 182 10.05 14.68 -31.79
C ALA A 182 10.25 15.36 -33.16
N LEU A 183 10.10 14.60 -34.25
CA LEU A 183 10.28 15.08 -35.63
C LEU A 183 8.99 15.63 -36.27
N ALA A 184 7.87 15.66 -35.55
CA ALA A 184 6.60 16.14 -36.07
C ALA A 184 6.59 17.64 -36.48
N PRO A 185 7.19 18.58 -35.69
CA PRO A 185 7.18 20.00 -36.03
C PRO A 185 7.84 20.28 -37.38
N GLY A 186 7.18 21.07 -38.23
CA GLY A 186 7.68 21.39 -39.57
C GLY A 186 7.56 20.27 -40.61
N ALA A 187 7.25 19.03 -40.21
CA ALA A 187 7.03 17.89 -41.10
C ALA A 187 5.56 17.45 -41.12
N THR A 188 5.17 16.54 -40.22
CA THR A 188 3.78 16.05 -40.11
C THR A 188 2.87 17.06 -39.42
N ALA A 189 3.43 18.04 -38.71
CA ALA A 189 2.74 19.19 -38.14
C ALA A 189 3.41 20.52 -38.57
N PRO A 190 3.20 20.99 -39.82
CA PRO A 190 3.89 22.18 -40.35
C PRO A 190 3.63 23.47 -39.56
N GLY A 191 2.47 23.59 -38.93
CA GLY A 191 2.10 24.76 -38.11
C GLY A 191 2.60 24.71 -36.67
N ALA A 192 3.18 23.59 -36.23
CA ALA A 192 3.72 23.45 -34.88
C ALA A 192 5.19 23.92 -34.84
N THR A 193 5.54 24.73 -33.85
CA THR A 193 6.90 25.26 -33.65
C THR A 193 7.75 24.40 -32.70
N ALA A 194 7.12 23.53 -31.91
CA ALA A 194 7.76 22.60 -30.99
C ALA A 194 6.97 21.28 -30.96
N SER A 195 7.60 20.22 -30.48
CA SER A 195 6.96 18.90 -30.34
C SER A 195 5.81 18.98 -29.34
N THR A 196 4.93 17.97 -29.36
CA THR A 196 3.81 17.87 -28.40
C THR A 196 4.29 17.84 -26.95
N ASN A 197 5.52 17.36 -26.72
CA ASN A 197 6.19 17.37 -25.43
C ASN A 197 7.71 17.25 -25.62
N LEU A 198 8.48 17.93 -24.79
CA LEU A 198 9.94 17.85 -24.74
C LEU A 198 10.46 16.47 -24.24
N THR A 199 9.62 15.70 -23.55
CA THR A 199 9.98 14.34 -23.10
C THR A 199 10.23 13.35 -24.25
N TRP A 200 9.70 13.62 -25.45
CA TRP A 200 9.90 12.78 -26.64
C TRP A 200 11.33 12.79 -27.19
N GLY A 201 12.16 13.78 -26.82
CA GLY A 201 13.47 14.01 -27.44
C GLY A 201 13.45 15.11 -28.50
N GLY A 202 14.64 15.54 -28.93
CA GLY A 202 14.83 16.53 -29.99
C GLY A 202 14.65 18.00 -29.59
N GLY A 203 14.27 18.29 -28.34
CA GLY A 203 14.22 19.64 -27.77
C GLY A 203 15.31 19.86 -26.71
N ASP A 204 15.69 21.12 -26.50
CA ASP A 204 16.68 21.51 -25.48
C ASP A 204 16.14 21.30 -24.06
N LEU A 205 17.06 21.11 -23.10
CA LEU A 205 16.78 21.14 -21.67
C LEU A 205 16.07 22.44 -21.30
N VAL A 206 14.91 22.34 -20.65
CA VAL A 206 14.23 23.52 -20.08
C VAL A 206 14.49 23.56 -18.58
N ALA A 207 15.11 24.64 -18.12
CA ALA A 207 15.41 24.88 -16.72
C ALA A 207 14.76 26.17 -16.22
N VAL A 208 14.26 26.16 -14.99
CA VAL A 208 13.70 27.34 -14.32
C VAL A 208 14.25 27.39 -12.89
N GLY A 209 14.84 28.52 -12.49
CA GLY A 209 15.39 28.69 -11.14
C GLY A 209 16.49 27.67 -10.76
N GLY A 210 17.32 27.27 -11.72
CA GLY A 210 18.39 26.28 -11.50
C GLY A 210 17.92 24.83 -11.38
N LYS A 211 16.62 24.55 -11.61
CA LYS A 211 16.03 23.20 -11.61
C LYS A 211 15.61 22.79 -13.02
N VAL A 212 15.68 21.49 -13.30
CA VAL A 212 15.14 20.92 -14.53
C VAL A 212 13.61 20.98 -14.50
N ALA A 213 13.00 21.64 -15.47
CA ALA A 213 11.55 21.65 -15.65
C ALA A 213 11.09 20.49 -16.55
N LEU A 214 11.72 20.34 -17.71
CA LEU A 214 11.45 19.26 -18.68
C LEU A 214 12.76 18.83 -19.37
N LEU A 215 12.90 17.52 -19.58
CA LEU A 215 14.04 16.87 -20.23
C LEU A 215 13.54 15.62 -20.99
N PRO A 216 14.15 15.24 -22.14
CA PRO A 216 13.87 13.97 -22.79
C PRO A 216 13.96 12.78 -21.85
N ILE A 217 12.97 11.88 -21.86
CA ILE A 217 12.95 10.70 -21.00
C ILE A 217 13.47 9.51 -21.82
N PRO A 218 14.71 9.04 -21.60
CA PRO A 218 15.24 7.91 -22.34
C PRO A 218 14.49 6.62 -21.94
N LEU A 219 14.25 5.74 -22.91
CA LEU A 219 13.63 4.43 -22.67
C LEU A 219 14.62 3.33 -23.02
N GLY A 220 15.04 2.55 -22.02
CA GLY A 220 15.99 1.44 -22.15
C GLY A 220 15.40 0.08 -21.78
N THR A 221 16.27 -0.89 -21.53
CA THR A 221 15.89 -2.27 -21.16
C THR A 221 15.05 -2.32 -19.89
N ILE A 222 15.35 -1.48 -18.89
CA ILE A 222 14.51 -1.40 -17.70
C ILE A 222 13.10 -0.94 -18.03
N ASP A 223 12.95 0.12 -18.84
CA ASP A 223 11.64 0.67 -19.16
C ASP A 223 10.80 -0.40 -19.87
N PHE A 224 11.41 -1.23 -20.70
CA PHE A 224 10.76 -2.43 -21.25
C PHE A 224 10.28 -3.39 -20.15
N LEU A 225 11.13 -3.75 -19.19
CA LEU A 225 10.78 -4.69 -18.11
C LEU A 225 9.62 -4.18 -17.25
N VAL A 226 9.69 -2.93 -16.77
CA VAL A 226 8.67 -2.36 -15.87
C VAL A 226 7.32 -2.14 -16.57
N HIS A 227 7.31 -1.77 -17.86
CA HIS A 227 6.07 -1.67 -18.62
C HIS A 227 5.39 -3.05 -18.81
N HIS A 228 6.16 -4.13 -18.92
CA HIS A 228 5.59 -5.49 -18.93
C HIS A 228 5.06 -5.92 -17.56
N ILE A 229 5.64 -5.42 -16.45
CA ILE A 229 5.04 -5.58 -15.12
C ILE A 229 3.71 -4.83 -15.03
N HIS A 230 3.62 -3.59 -15.53
CA HIS A 230 2.34 -2.87 -15.56
C HIS A 230 1.30 -3.63 -16.38
N ALA A 231 1.68 -4.13 -17.56
CA ALA A 231 0.80 -4.95 -18.39
C ALA A 231 0.33 -6.19 -17.59
N PHE A 232 1.26 -6.92 -16.96
CA PHE A 232 0.92 -8.06 -16.12
C PHE A 232 -0.09 -7.72 -15.01
N THR A 233 0.18 -6.71 -14.18
CA THR A 233 -0.68 -6.37 -13.04
C THR A 233 -2.05 -5.84 -13.46
N ILE A 234 -2.11 -5.06 -14.55
CA ILE A 234 -3.38 -4.59 -15.14
C ILE A 234 -4.18 -5.79 -15.66
N HIS A 235 -3.56 -6.71 -16.41
CA HIS A 235 -4.27 -7.87 -16.96
C HIS A 235 -4.80 -8.80 -15.86
N VAL A 236 -4.06 -9.00 -14.76
CA VAL A 236 -4.57 -9.77 -13.61
C VAL A 236 -5.73 -9.05 -12.92
N THR A 237 -5.65 -7.73 -12.76
CA THR A 237 -6.76 -6.92 -12.23
C THR A 237 -8.01 -7.09 -13.11
N VAL A 238 -7.86 -6.96 -14.43
CA VAL A 238 -8.95 -7.18 -15.40
C VAL A 238 -9.47 -8.62 -15.34
N LEU A 239 -8.60 -9.63 -15.23
CA LEU A 239 -9.00 -11.03 -15.10
C LEU A 239 -9.95 -11.25 -13.92
N ILE A 240 -9.61 -10.71 -12.76
CA ILE A 240 -10.40 -10.86 -11.54
C ILE A 240 -11.74 -10.14 -11.69
N LEU A 241 -11.71 -8.87 -12.10
CA LEU A 241 -12.90 -8.03 -12.22
C LEU A 241 -13.85 -8.57 -13.30
N LEU A 242 -13.33 -8.88 -14.49
CA LEU A 242 -14.13 -9.40 -15.60
C LEU A 242 -14.72 -10.77 -15.28
N LYS A 243 -13.96 -11.65 -14.61
CA LYS A 243 -14.48 -12.94 -14.13
C LYS A 243 -15.62 -12.72 -13.13
N GLY A 244 -15.49 -11.74 -12.23
CA GLY A 244 -16.55 -11.36 -11.29
C GLY A 244 -17.85 -10.96 -11.99
N VAL A 245 -17.76 -10.16 -13.06
CA VAL A 245 -18.92 -9.73 -13.86
C VAL A 245 -19.53 -10.89 -14.65
N LEU A 246 -18.72 -11.62 -15.43
CA LEU A 246 -19.20 -12.67 -16.35
C LEU A 246 -19.79 -13.89 -15.62
N PHE A 247 -19.34 -14.17 -14.40
CA PHE A 247 -19.78 -15.31 -13.59
C PHE A 247 -20.67 -14.90 -12.40
N ALA A 248 -21.17 -13.66 -12.39
CA ALA A 248 -22.05 -13.15 -11.33
C ALA A 248 -23.37 -13.91 -11.25
N ARG A 249 -23.97 -14.23 -12.41
CA ARG A 249 -25.30 -14.89 -12.47
C ARG A 249 -25.25 -16.41 -12.31
N SER A 250 -24.19 -17.03 -12.83
CA SER A 250 -24.06 -18.49 -12.83
C SER A 250 -22.61 -18.90 -13.09
N SER A 251 -22.28 -20.11 -12.67
CA SER A 251 -21.01 -20.78 -12.97
C SER A 251 -21.26 -22.28 -13.10
N ARG A 252 -20.27 -23.04 -13.56
CA ARG A 252 -20.37 -24.52 -13.58
C ARG A 252 -20.53 -25.11 -12.18
N LEU A 253 -19.99 -24.44 -11.16
CA LEU A 253 -20.02 -24.89 -9.75
C LEU A 253 -21.34 -24.54 -9.04
N ILE A 254 -21.83 -23.32 -9.28
CA ILE A 254 -23.08 -22.78 -8.69
C ILE A 254 -23.91 -22.22 -9.85
N PRO A 255 -24.86 -23.02 -10.40
CA PRO A 255 -25.67 -22.63 -11.55
C PRO A 255 -26.67 -21.51 -11.26
N ASP A 256 -27.17 -21.44 -10.03
CA ASP A 256 -28.23 -20.55 -9.55
C ASP A 256 -27.69 -19.34 -8.77
N LYS A 257 -26.43 -18.97 -9.01
CA LYS A 257 -25.72 -17.92 -8.25
C LYS A 257 -26.49 -16.59 -8.17
N ALA A 258 -27.22 -16.22 -9.23
CA ALA A 258 -28.05 -15.02 -9.28
C ALA A 258 -29.05 -14.92 -8.11
N ASN A 259 -29.56 -16.05 -7.60
CA ASN A 259 -30.55 -16.09 -6.51
C ASN A 259 -29.97 -15.66 -5.16
N PHE A 260 -28.65 -15.78 -4.98
CA PHE A 260 -27.96 -15.34 -3.75
C PHE A 260 -27.66 -13.83 -3.74
N GLY A 261 -27.82 -13.16 -4.88
CA GLY A 261 -27.53 -11.74 -5.02
C GLY A 261 -26.05 -11.43 -5.27
N PHE A 262 -25.70 -10.15 -5.14
CA PHE A 262 -24.36 -9.64 -5.46
C PHE A 262 -23.33 -9.89 -4.34
N HIS A 263 -23.78 -9.80 -3.09
CA HIS A 263 -22.94 -9.87 -1.89
C HIS A 263 -23.41 -10.99 -0.98
N PHE A 264 -22.64 -12.08 -0.95
CA PHE A 264 -22.86 -13.23 -0.07
C PHE A 264 -21.51 -13.95 0.13
N PRO A 265 -21.24 -14.57 1.28
CA PRO A 265 -19.90 -15.08 1.59
C PRO A 265 -19.54 -16.40 0.89
N CYS A 266 -20.52 -17.32 0.74
CA CYS A 266 -20.35 -18.63 0.11
C CYS A 266 -21.72 -19.33 -0.11
N ASP A 267 -21.71 -20.47 -0.80
CA ASP A 267 -22.81 -21.47 -0.88
C ASP A 267 -22.43 -22.74 -0.06
N GLY A 268 -21.95 -22.53 1.17
CA GLY A 268 -21.57 -23.60 2.11
C GLY A 268 -20.24 -24.32 1.80
N LEU A 269 -19.95 -25.35 2.61
CA LEU A 269 -18.71 -26.15 2.54
C LEU A 269 -18.78 -27.29 1.49
N GLY A 270 -19.92 -27.46 0.82
CA GLY A 270 -20.10 -28.48 -0.21
C GLY A 270 -19.22 -28.25 -1.44
N ARG A 271 -19.12 -29.27 -2.30
CA ARG A 271 -18.37 -29.21 -3.59
C ARG A 271 -16.88 -28.85 -3.45
N GLY A 272 -16.27 -29.13 -2.29
CA GLY A 272 -14.87 -28.82 -1.99
C GLY A 272 -14.64 -27.43 -1.39
N GLY A 273 -15.71 -26.66 -1.12
CA GLY A 273 -15.67 -25.31 -0.57
C GLY A 273 -16.01 -24.24 -1.62
N THR A 274 -16.94 -23.34 -1.28
CA THR A 274 -17.45 -22.29 -2.18
C THR A 274 -17.16 -20.87 -1.67
N CYS A 275 -16.07 -20.72 -0.91
CA CYS A 275 -15.65 -19.42 -0.39
C CYS A 275 -15.35 -18.43 -1.54
N GLN A 276 -15.69 -17.16 -1.33
CA GLN A 276 -15.33 -16.06 -2.23
C GLN A 276 -15.83 -16.20 -3.67
N VAL A 277 -17.00 -16.81 -3.84
CA VAL A 277 -17.61 -17.01 -5.17
C VAL A 277 -18.49 -15.84 -5.60
N SER A 278 -18.88 -14.93 -4.70
CA SER A 278 -19.76 -13.82 -5.07
C SER A 278 -19.03 -12.81 -5.95
N ALA A 279 -19.79 -12.00 -6.68
CA ALA A 279 -19.18 -10.94 -7.47
C ALA A 279 -18.56 -9.85 -6.58
N TRP A 280 -19.11 -9.60 -5.39
CA TRP A 280 -18.49 -8.72 -4.40
C TRP A 280 -17.11 -9.19 -3.98
N ASP A 281 -16.92 -10.50 -3.77
CA ASP A 281 -15.59 -11.05 -3.41
C ASP A 281 -14.56 -10.86 -4.54
N HIS A 282 -15.00 -10.84 -5.80
CA HIS A 282 -14.12 -10.51 -6.91
C HIS A 282 -13.73 -9.02 -6.91
N ILE A 283 -14.61 -8.12 -6.43
CA ILE A 283 -14.26 -6.70 -6.22
C ILE A 283 -13.26 -6.57 -5.07
N PHE A 284 -13.47 -7.29 -3.96
CA PHE A 284 -12.53 -7.36 -2.85
C PHE A 284 -11.13 -7.80 -3.32
N LEU A 285 -11.03 -8.91 -4.05
CA LEU A 285 -9.76 -9.37 -4.63
C LEU A 285 -9.18 -8.39 -5.66
N GLY A 286 -10.05 -7.75 -6.45
CA GLY A 286 -9.68 -6.75 -7.44
C GLY A 286 -9.05 -5.51 -6.83
N LEU A 287 -9.47 -5.09 -5.62
CA LEU A 287 -8.88 -3.97 -4.90
C LEU A 287 -7.40 -4.22 -4.53
N PHE A 288 -7.04 -5.43 -4.09
CA PHE A 288 -5.63 -5.76 -3.80
C PHE A 288 -4.76 -5.74 -5.06
N TRP A 289 -5.28 -6.21 -6.19
CA TRP A 289 -4.54 -6.21 -7.45
C TRP A 289 -4.46 -4.82 -8.08
N MET A 290 -5.50 -4.00 -7.93
CA MET A 290 -5.47 -2.58 -8.26
C MET A 290 -4.42 -1.86 -7.42
N TYR A 291 -4.39 -2.09 -6.10
CA TYR A 291 -3.35 -1.56 -5.20
C TYR A 291 -1.95 -1.95 -5.68
N ASN A 292 -1.71 -3.24 -5.91
CA ASN A 292 -0.42 -3.73 -6.39
C ASN A 292 -0.02 -3.08 -7.73
N SER A 293 -0.95 -3.00 -8.68
CA SER A 293 -0.71 -2.40 -10.00
C SER A 293 -0.35 -0.92 -9.89
N ILE A 294 -1.11 -0.16 -9.09
CA ILE A 294 -0.88 1.29 -8.95
C ILE A 294 0.40 1.56 -8.19
N SER A 295 0.68 0.84 -7.11
CA SER A 295 1.92 0.99 -6.34
C SER A 295 3.16 0.82 -7.22
N VAL A 296 3.18 -0.17 -8.12
CA VAL A 296 4.30 -0.33 -9.06
C VAL A 296 4.39 0.82 -10.05
N VAL A 297 3.26 1.31 -10.59
CA VAL A 297 3.25 2.45 -11.52
C VAL A 297 3.79 3.73 -10.86
N ILE A 298 3.40 4.02 -9.62
CA ILE A 298 3.86 5.23 -8.91
C ILE A 298 5.31 5.08 -8.43
N PHE A 299 5.77 3.88 -8.06
CA PHE A 299 7.19 3.62 -7.76
C PHE A 299 8.05 3.78 -9.00
N HIS A 300 7.60 3.25 -10.14
CA HIS A 300 8.25 3.47 -11.42
C HIS A 300 8.35 4.96 -11.74
N PHE A 301 7.24 5.69 -11.69
CA PHE A 301 7.22 7.12 -11.94
C PHE A 301 8.20 7.88 -11.02
N SER A 302 8.10 7.65 -9.72
CA SER A 302 8.93 8.32 -8.73
C SER A 302 10.42 8.07 -8.97
N TRP A 303 10.83 6.81 -9.17
CA TRP A 303 12.24 6.50 -9.36
C TRP A 303 12.76 6.99 -10.70
N LYS A 304 12.01 6.76 -11.79
CA LYS A 304 12.40 7.18 -13.15
C LYS A 304 12.64 8.67 -13.20
N ILE A 305 11.69 9.46 -12.68
CA ILE A 305 11.76 10.90 -12.75
C ILE A 305 12.86 11.46 -11.85
N GLN A 306 13.07 10.94 -10.63
CA GLN A 306 14.19 11.38 -9.77
C GLN A 306 15.57 11.00 -10.31
N SER A 307 15.67 9.87 -11.02
CA SER A 307 16.92 9.37 -11.55
C SER A 307 17.33 10.03 -12.86
N ASP A 308 16.38 10.18 -13.79
CA ASP A 308 16.71 10.47 -15.19
C ASP A 308 16.16 11.83 -15.67
N VAL A 309 15.39 12.55 -14.84
CA VAL A 309 14.74 13.81 -15.25
C VAL A 309 15.02 14.93 -14.26
N TRP A 310 14.47 14.85 -13.04
CA TRP A 310 14.59 15.88 -12.03
C TRP A 310 16.01 15.99 -11.49
N GLY A 311 16.43 17.24 -11.28
CA GLY A 311 17.77 17.56 -10.84
C GLY A 311 18.01 19.07 -10.80
N ASN A 312 19.24 19.43 -10.48
CA ASN A 312 19.73 20.80 -10.57
C ASN A 312 20.55 20.98 -11.85
N VAL A 313 20.55 22.19 -12.39
CA VAL A 313 21.32 22.58 -13.57
C VAL A 313 22.39 23.56 -13.13
N SER A 314 23.66 23.23 -13.41
CA SER A 314 24.78 24.13 -13.09
C SER A 314 24.86 25.31 -14.07
N ASP A 315 25.67 26.32 -13.74
CA ASP A 315 25.94 27.46 -14.63
C ASP A 315 26.58 27.05 -15.98
N GLN A 316 27.15 25.84 -16.06
CA GLN A 316 27.71 25.25 -17.27
C GLN A 316 26.68 24.42 -18.07
N GLY A 317 25.41 24.39 -17.65
CA GLY A 317 24.34 23.61 -18.29
C GLY A 317 24.38 22.11 -17.98
N VAL A 318 25.19 21.67 -17.00
CA VAL A 318 25.29 20.26 -16.62
C VAL A 318 24.17 19.91 -15.63
N VAL A 319 23.41 18.86 -15.95
CA VAL A 319 22.34 18.35 -15.08
C VAL A 319 22.92 17.39 -14.05
N THR A 320 22.58 17.61 -12.77
CA THR A 320 22.82 16.66 -11.68
C THR A 320 21.48 16.14 -11.19
N HIS A 321 21.14 14.91 -11.56
CA HIS A 321 19.89 14.26 -11.17
C HIS A 321 19.86 13.92 -9.67
N ILE A 322 18.66 13.86 -9.09
CA ILE A 322 18.45 13.62 -7.64
C ILE A 322 19.12 12.33 -7.19
N THR A 323 18.98 11.24 -7.95
CA THR A 323 19.62 9.94 -7.63
C THR A 323 20.77 9.56 -8.56
N GLY A 324 21.27 10.52 -9.35
CA GLY A 324 22.47 10.34 -10.17
C GLY A 324 22.34 9.33 -11.31
N GLY A 325 21.16 9.14 -11.91
CA GLY A 325 20.99 8.24 -13.06
C GLY A 325 21.07 6.75 -12.70
N ASN A 326 20.78 6.38 -11.45
CA ASN A 326 20.90 5.00 -10.97
C ASN A 326 19.80 4.05 -11.47
N PHE A 327 18.74 4.54 -12.10
CA PHE A 327 17.60 3.73 -12.56
C PHE A 327 18.05 2.65 -13.54
N ALA A 328 18.73 2.98 -14.63
CA ALA A 328 19.11 2.01 -15.68
C ALA A 328 19.95 0.82 -15.17
N GLN A 329 20.74 1.01 -14.12
CA GLN A 329 21.63 -0.04 -13.58
C GLN A 329 21.01 -0.82 -12.42
N SER A 330 20.29 -0.17 -11.53
CA SER A 330 19.81 -0.79 -10.30
C SER A 330 18.44 -1.44 -10.44
N SER A 331 17.53 -0.77 -11.15
CA SER A 331 16.12 -1.16 -11.19
C SER A 331 15.84 -2.43 -12.00
N ILE A 332 16.83 -3.01 -12.69
CA ILE A 332 16.70 -4.29 -13.41
C ILE A 332 16.63 -5.52 -12.48
N THR A 333 16.74 -5.32 -11.16
CA THR A 333 16.70 -6.36 -10.12
C THR A 333 15.74 -5.98 -9.00
N ILE A 334 15.07 -6.94 -8.35
CA ILE A 334 14.23 -6.69 -7.17
C ILE A 334 15.09 -6.12 -6.03
N ASN A 335 16.30 -6.63 -5.87
CA ASN A 335 17.24 -6.12 -4.88
C ASN A 335 17.57 -4.64 -5.10
N GLY A 336 17.66 -4.17 -6.35
CA GLY A 336 17.85 -2.75 -6.64
C GLY A 336 16.64 -1.89 -6.28
N TRP A 337 15.41 -2.35 -6.56
CA TRP A 337 14.18 -1.68 -6.07
C TRP A 337 14.15 -1.60 -4.54
N LEU A 338 14.63 -2.65 -3.85
CA LEU A 338 14.70 -2.64 -2.40
C LEU A 338 15.80 -1.69 -1.88
N ARG A 339 17.01 -1.78 -2.42
CA ARG A 339 18.21 -1.09 -1.92
C ARG A 339 18.27 0.38 -2.34
N ASP A 340 18.16 0.65 -3.63
CA ASP A 340 18.49 1.96 -4.20
C ASP A 340 17.27 2.85 -4.40
N PHE A 341 16.07 2.28 -4.29
CA PHE A 341 14.81 3.01 -4.26
C PHE A 341 14.21 3.02 -2.86
N LEU A 342 13.66 1.91 -2.38
CA LEU A 342 12.92 1.87 -1.10
C LEU A 342 13.81 2.25 0.10
N TRP A 343 14.94 1.57 0.27
CA TRP A 343 15.84 1.82 1.41
C TRP A 343 16.52 3.17 1.30
N ALA A 344 17.15 3.47 0.15
CA ALA A 344 17.88 4.72 -0.03
C ALA A 344 16.98 5.95 0.11
N GLN A 345 15.81 5.99 -0.54
CA GLN A 345 14.93 7.16 -0.47
C GLN A 345 14.25 7.29 0.90
N ALA A 346 13.95 6.18 1.57
CA ALA A 346 13.48 6.24 2.97
C ALA A 346 14.56 6.77 3.93
N SER A 347 15.84 6.65 3.57
CA SER A 347 16.97 7.11 4.41
C SER A 347 17.37 8.57 4.19
N GLN A 348 16.84 9.26 3.16
CA GLN A 348 17.21 10.64 2.85
C GLN A 348 16.64 11.67 3.84
N ASP A 349 15.43 11.41 4.35
CA ASP A 349 14.83 12.16 5.45
C ASP A 349 14.14 11.16 6.39
N PRO A 350 14.90 10.41 7.20
CA PRO A 350 14.36 9.35 8.05
C PRO A 350 13.43 9.89 9.15
N LEU A 351 13.43 11.22 9.38
CA LEU A 351 12.56 11.87 10.34
C LEU A 351 11.15 12.12 9.76
N HIS A 352 11.01 12.37 8.45
CA HIS A 352 9.74 12.69 7.78
C HIS A 352 9.27 11.70 6.69
N VAL A 353 10.15 10.85 6.14
CA VAL A 353 9.83 9.73 5.24
C VAL A 353 9.98 8.43 6.02
N ARG A 354 8.92 7.97 6.68
CA ARG A 354 8.97 6.77 7.53
C ARG A 354 8.21 5.59 6.90
N PRO A 355 8.89 4.51 6.49
CA PRO A 355 8.24 3.21 6.33
C PRO A 355 7.69 2.77 7.69
N ILE A 356 6.41 2.38 7.76
CA ILE A 356 5.67 2.00 8.98
C ILE A 356 6.48 1.10 9.94
N ALA A 357 7.32 0.19 9.43
CA ALA A 357 8.06 -0.75 10.26
C ALA A 357 9.11 -0.11 11.19
N HIS A 358 9.64 1.08 10.88
CA HIS A 358 10.75 1.70 11.63
C HIS A 358 10.31 2.75 12.65
N ALA A 359 9.04 3.18 12.66
CA ALA A 359 8.54 4.17 13.59
C ALA A 359 8.51 3.72 15.07
N ILE A 360 8.75 2.43 15.36
CA ILE A 360 8.72 1.89 16.72
C ILE A 360 10.09 2.03 17.44
N TRP A 361 11.22 2.20 16.72
CA TRP A 361 12.56 2.06 17.33
C TRP A 361 13.48 3.29 17.28
N ASP A 362 13.25 4.30 16.43
CA ASP A 362 14.40 5.09 15.94
C ASP A 362 14.83 6.43 16.62
N PRO A 363 14.11 7.13 17.53
CA PRO A 363 14.56 8.50 17.84
C PRO A 363 15.80 8.62 18.75
N HIS A 364 16.37 7.53 19.31
CA HIS A 364 17.29 7.65 20.45
C HIS A 364 18.72 7.15 20.27
N PHE A 365 19.09 6.52 19.17
CA PHE A 365 20.36 5.79 19.17
C PHE A 365 21.60 6.65 18.90
N GLY A 366 21.50 7.73 18.13
CA GLY A 366 22.61 8.70 17.94
C GLY A 366 23.93 8.09 17.43
N GLN A 367 24.92 8.94 17.18
CA GLN A 367 26.27 8.54 16.72
C GLN A 367 26.95 7.46 17.59
N PRO A 368 26.84 7.48 18.93
CA PRO A 368 27.54 6.51 19.78
C PRO A 368 27.01 5.07 19.68
N ALA A 369 25.70 4.86 19.45
CA ALA A 369 25.17 3.51 19.23
C ALA A 369 25.60 2.96 17.87
N VAL A 370 25.60 3.82 16.84
CA VAL A 370 26.18 3.49 15.53
C VAL A 370 27.63 3.06 15.71
N GLU A 371 28.46 3.82 16.43
CA GLU A 371 29.87 3.47 16.70
C GLU A 371 30.05 2.18 17.51
N ALA A 372 29.18 1.89 18.47
CA ALA A 372 29.23 0.65 19.26
C ALA A 372 28.89 -0.59 18.44
N PHE A 373 27.91 -0.51 17.53
CA PHE A 373 27.52 -1.62 16.64
C PHE A 373 28.38 -1.74 15.38
N THR A 374 29.20 -0.73 15.04
CA THR A 374 30.09 -0.72 13.87
C THR A 374 31.48 -1.34 14.14
N ARG A 375 31.82 -1.71 15.38
CA ARG A 375 33.13 -2.31 15.77
C ARG A 375 33.48 -3.65 15.07
N GLY A 376 32.59 -4.19 14.24
CA GLY A 376 32.83 -5.37 13.40
C GLY A 376 33.45 -5.10 12.01
N GLY A 377 33.79 -3.86 11.66
CA GLY A 377 34.48 -3.54 10.40
C GLY A 377 33.58 -3.35 9.17
N ALA A 378 32.35 -2.88 9.34
CA ALA A 378 31.44 -2.58 8.23
C ALA A 378 31.74 -1.20 7.60
N LEU A 379 31.71 -1.12 6.26
CA LEU A 379 32.04 0.08 5.46
C LEU A 379 30.87 1.08 5.30
N GLY A 380 29.83 1.01 6.15
CA GLY A 380 28.67 1.89 6.09
C GLY A 380 27.91 1.97 7.43
N PRO A 381 27.03 2.97 7.60
CA PRO A 381 26.31 3.20 8.87
C PRO A 381 25.40 2.01 9.19
N VAL A 382 25.69 1.36 10.32
CA VAL A 382 24.89 0.27 10.88
C VAL A 382 23.60 0.88 11.45
N ASN A 383 22.56 1.00 10.62
CA ASN A 383 21.22 1.30 11.13
C ASN A 383 20.55 0.02 11.65
N ILE A 384 19.67 0.16 12.64
CA ILE A 384 19.22 -0.89 13.58
C ILE A 384 18.26 -1.89 12.92
N ALA A 385 18.79 -2.70 12.01
CA ALA A 385 18.13 -3.88 11.43
C ALA A 385 18.63 -5.19 12.09
N TYR A 386 19.09 -5.11 13.35
CA TYR A 386 19.69 -6.22 14.09
C TYR A 386 18.79 -6.77 15.21
N SER A 387 17.50 -6.43 15.29
CA SER A 387 16.57 -7.14 16.19
C SER A 387 16.46 -8.63 15.82
N GLY A 388 16.63 -8.96 14.53
CA GLY A 388 16.81 -10.33 14.05
C GLY A 388 18.22 -10.91 14.27
N TRP A 389 19.25 -10.10 14.58
CA TRP A 389 20.63 -10.58 14.68
C TRP A 389 20.84 -11.56 15.82
N LEU A 390 20.17 -11.35 16.96
CA LEU A 390 20.13 -12.34 18.04
C LEU A 390 19.55 -13.67 17.51
N HIS A 391 18.45 -13.64 16.76
CA HIS A 391 17.89 -14.85 16.13
C HIS A 391 18.77 -15.45 15.01
N LEU A 392 19.69 -14.69 14.46
CA LEU A 392 20.71 -15.15 13.51
C LEU A 392 21.98 -15.64 14.20
N GLN A 393 22.18 -15.36 15.50
CA GLN A 393 23.29 -15.90 16.26
C GLN A 393 23.09 -17.41 16.50
N PRO A 394 24.07 -18.27 16.20
CA PRO A 394 23.96 -19.72 16.40
C PRO A 394 23.51 -20.13 17.81
N LYS A 395 23.87 -19.33 18.82
CA LYS A 395 23.54 -19.56 20.24
C LYS A 395 22.09 -19.20 20.61
N TRP A 396 21.46 -18.29 19.88
CA TRP A 396 20.16 -17.70 20.21
C TRP A 396 19.10 -17.89 19.11
N LYS A 397 19.45 -18.66 18.07
CA LYS A 397 18.55 -19.12 17.02
C LYS A 397 17.40 -19.92 17.65
N PRO A 398 16.15 -19.46 17.55
CA PRO A 398 15.03 -20.23 18.06
C PRO A 398 14.91 -21.52 17.26
N SER A 399 14.66 -22.63 17.94
CA SER A 399 14.47 -23.92 17.28
C SER A 399 13.20 -23.90 16.43
N VAL A 400 13.16 -24.71 15.38
CA VAL A 400 11.93 -24.91 14.58
C VAL A 400 10.78 -25.42 15.47
N SER A 401 11.08 -26.17 16.54
CA SER A 401 10.08 -26.60 17.51
C SER A 401 9.46 -25.43 18.29
N TRP A 402 10.21 -24.38 18.58
CA TRP A 402 9.71 -23.16 19.22
C TRP A 402 8.71 -22.43 18.32
N PHE A 403 9.05 -22.26 17.03
CA PHE A 403 8.15 -21.64 16.04
C PHE A 403 6.89 -22.47 15.71
N LYS A 404 6.88 -23.77 16.02
CA LYS A 404 5.71 -24.64 15.87
C LYS A 404 4.81 -24.70 17.11
N ASN A 405 5.28 -24.19 18.25
CA ASN A 405 4.50 -24.14 19.47
C ASN A 405 3.64 -22.85 19.49
N ALA A 406 2.33 -23.00 19.36
CA ALA A 406 1.40 -21.88 19.33
C ALA A 406 1.39 -21.06 20.64
N GLU A 407 1.51 -21.70 21.80
CA GLU A 407 1.48 -21.06 23.12
C GLU A 407 2.77 -20.25 23.35
N SER A 408 3.92 -20.81 23.00
CA SER A 408 5.21 -20.09 23.05
C SER A 408 5.24 -18.88 22.12
N ARG A 409 4.69 -19.02 20.91
CA ARG A 409 4.56 -17.89 19.98
C ARG A 409 3.63 -16.83 20.55
N LEU A 410 2.45 -17.22 21.00
CA LEU A 410 1.46 -16.28 21.53
C LEU A 410 2.04 -15.49 22.71
N ASN A 411 2.73 -16.17 23.63
CA ASN A 411 3.37 -15.54 24.76
C ASN A 411 4.47 -14.55 24.35
N TYR A 412 5.30 -14.93 23.39
CA TYR A 412 6.29 -14.02 22.82
C TYR A 412 5.65 -12.78 22.18
N HIS A 413 4.51 -12.92 21.51
CA HIS A 413 3.81 -11.78 20.93
C HIS A 413 3.18 -10.90 22.03
N LEU A 414 2.49 -11.49 23.00
CA LEU A 414 1.81 -10.76 24.07
C LEU A 414 2.82 -10.07 25.01
N SER A 415 3.69 -10.82 25.70
CA SER A 415 4.66 -10.23 26.63
C SER A 415 5.84 -9.58 25.90
N GLY A 416 6.46 -10.31 24.97
CA GLY A 416 7.68 -9.85 24.32
C GLY A 416 7.44 -8.66 23.38
N LEU A 417 6.55 -8.83 22.41
CA LEU A 417 6.30 -7.76 21.42
C LEU A 417 5.38 -6.67 21.99
N PHE A 418 4.19 -7.00 22.48
CA PHE A 418 3.26 -5.98 22.99
C PHE A 418 3.65 -5.41 24.35
N GLY A 419 3.92 -6.26 25.35
CA GLY A 419 4.21 -5.86 26.72
C GLY A 419 5.50 -5.07 26.86
N ILE A 420 6.64 -5.68 26.52
CA ILE A 420 7.97 -5.04 26.65
C ILE A 420 8.11 -3.85 25.71
N SER A 421 7.59 -3.89 24.47
CA SER A 421 7.69 -2.72 23.59
C SER A 421 6.82 -1.56 24.07
N SER A 422 5.63 -1.83 24.62
CA SER A 422 4.83 -0.77 25.25
C SER A 422 5.53 -0.19 26.47
N LEU A 423 6.21 -1.01 27.27
CA LEU A 423 6.99 -0.54 28.41
C LEU A 423 8.18 0.32 27.98
N ALA A 424 8.91 -0.12 26.95
CA ALA A 424 10.00 0.63 26.36
C ALA A 424 9.53 1.97 25.78
N TRP A 425 8.34 1.98 25.15
CA TRP A 425 7.72 3.19 24.64
C TRP A 425 7.30 4.15 25.77
N THR A 426 6.71 3.67 26.85
CA THR A 426 6.49 4.49 28.05
C THR A 426 7.80 5.07 28.58
N GLY A 427 8.86 4.25 28.66
CA GLY A 427 10.18 4.70 29.08
C GLY A 427 10.71 5.83 28.19
N HIS A 428 10.59 5.68 26.87
CA HIS A 428 10.93 6.72 25.89
C HIS A 428 10.16 8.02 26.16
N LEU A 429 8.84 7.93 26.38
CA LEU A 429 7.99 9.11 26.64
C LEU A 429 8.38 9.82 27.93
N VAL A 430 8.53 9.07 29.01
CA VAL A 430 8.84 9.58 30.36
C VAL A 430 10.23 10.19 30.43
N HIS A 431 11.23 9.55 29.83
CA HIS A 431 12.62 9.98 29.97
C HIS A 431 13.07 10.97 28.91
N VAL A 432 12.37 11.07 27.77
CA VAL A 432 12.83 11.92 26.67
C VAL A 432 11.74 12.80 26.07
N ALA A 433 10.60 12.24 25.64
CA ALA A 433 9.60 13.04 24.93
C ALA A 433 8.96 14.11 25.83
N ILE A 434 8.61 13.77 27.07
CA ILE A 434 8.04 14.71 28.05
C ILE A 434 9.06 15.80 28.40
N PRO A 435 10.31 15.50 28.81
CA PRO A 435 11.35 16.52 28.99
C PRO A 435 11.56 17.42 27.76
N ALA A 436 11.62 16.84 26.56
CA ALA A 436 11.78 17.61 25.32
C ALA A 436 10.60 18.57 25.08
N SER A 437 9.38 18.14 25.36
CA SER A 437 8.20 19.01 25.30
C SER A 437 8.24 20.15 26.32
N ARG A 438 9.05 20.03 27.39
CA ARG A 438 9.28 21.05 28.41
C ARG A 438 10.56 21.86 28.17
N GLY A 439 11.21 21.69 27.02
CA GLY A 439 12.44 22.40 26.65
C GLY A 439 13.72 21.82 27.25
N GLU A 440 13.65 20.61 27.82
CA GLU A 440 14.81 19.89 28.36
C GLU A 440 15.30 18.83 27.39
N TYR A 441 16.61 18.74 27.17
CA TYR A 441 17.21 17.79 26.24
C TYR A 441 17.92 16.65 26.99
N VAL A 442 17.29 15.48 27.02
CA VAL A 442 17.87 14.26 27.58
C VAL A 442 18.50 13.44 26.45
N ARG A 443 19.78 13.11 26.61
CA ARG A 443 20.64 12.37 25.67
C ARG A 443 21.48 11.36 26.45
N TRP A 444 22.17 10.46 25.76
CA TRP A 444 23.00 9.42 26.40
C TRP A 444 24.03 9.95 27.42
N ASN A 445 24.58 11.14 27.19
CA ASN A 445 25.58 11.74 28.06
C ASN A 445 25.01 12.31 29.37
N ASN A 446 23.69 12.47 29.50
CA ASN A 446 23.03 12.96 30.73
C ASN A 446 21.80 12.12 31.14
N PHE A 447 21.54 11.00 30.47
CA PHE A 447 20.36 10.15 30.69
C PHE A 447 20.24 9.62 32.12
N LEU A 448 21.37 9.35 32.78
CA LEU A 448 21.40 8.85 34.15
C LEU A 448 21.33 9.96 35.21
N ASP A 449 21.57 11.21 34.81
CA ASP A 449 21.67 12.35 35.72
C ASP A 449 20.40 13.21 35.74
N VAL A 450 19.58 13.13 34.69
CA VAL A 450 18.29 13.82 34.61
C VAL A 450 17.17 12.89 35.08
N LEU A 451 16.57 13.22 36.22
CA LEU A 451 15.43 12.48 36.74
C LEU A 451 14.17 12.83 35.94
N PRO A 452 13.39 11.83 35.47
CA PRO A 452 12.14 12.09 34.75
C PRO A 452 11.05 12.71 35.62
N HIS A 453 11.15 12.52 36.94
CA HIS A 453 10.28 13.12 37.95
C HIS A 453 11.15 13.55 39.14
N PRO A 454 10.87 14.69 39.82
CA PRO A 454 11.72 15.18 40.92
C PRO A 454 11.95 14.18 42.06
N GLN A 455 11.01 13.26 42.27
CA GLN A 455 11.09 12.21 43.30
C GLN A 455 11.64 10.87 42.78
N GLY A 456 12.08 10.81 41.51
CA GLY A 456 12.61 9.60 40.88
C GLY A 456 11.67 8.40 41.01
N LEU A 457 12.24 7.23 41.36
CA LEU A 457 11.50 5.98 41.59
C LEU A 457 10.93 5.85 43.02
N GLY A 458 11.15 6.83 43.90
CA GLY A 458 10.66 6.79 45.29
C GLY A 458 9.16 6.48 45.39
N PRO A 459 8.28 7.23 44.70
CA PRO A 459 6.83 6.99 44.72
C PRO A 459 6.42 5.60 44.20
N LEU A 460 7.18 5.03 43.25
CA LEU A 460 6.92 3.67 42.76
C LEU A 460 7.10 2.63 43.88
N PHE A 461 8.22 2.68 44.60
CA PHE A 461 8.56 1.71 45.64
C PHE A 461 7.78 1.89 46.95
N THR A 462 7.28 3.09 47.22
CA THR A 462 6.42 3.38 48.40
C THR A 462 4.93 3.18 48.12
N GLY A 463 4.54 2.84 46.89
CA GLY A 463 3.15 2.66 46.49
C GLY A 463 2.35 3.97 46.35
N GLN A 464 3.01 5.12 46.38
CA GLN A 464 2.40 6.45 46.27
C GLN A 464 2.33 6.92 44.81
N TRP A 465 1.79 6.08 43.93
CA TRP A 465 1.82 6.31 42.47
C TRP A 465 1.05 7.55 42.02
N ASN A 466 0.11 8.03 42.85
CA ASN A 466 -0.63 9.27 42.61
C ASN A 466 0.28 10.49 42.50
N LEU A 467 1.47 10.47 43.10
CA LEU A 467 2.45 11.56 43.01
C LEU A 467 2.93 11.79 41.57
N TYR A 468 3.01 10.75 40.74
CA TYR A 468 3.40 10.89 39.33
C TYR A 468 2.37 11.60 38.44
N ALA A 469 1.14 11.79 38.95
CA ALA A 469 0.07 12.51 38.26
C ALA A 469 -0.14 13.94 38.78
N GLN A 470 0.57 14.33 39.85
CA GLN A 470 0.41 15.65 40.46
C GLN A 470 1.18 16.72 39.68
N ASN A 471 0.60 17.93 39.65
CA ASN A 471 1.13 19.08 38.92
C ASN A 471 1.32 18.79 37.41
N PRO A 472 0.23 18.55 36.67
CA PRO A 472 0.28 18.38 35.22
C PRO A 472 0.66 19.67 34.49
N ASP A 473 1.06 19.54 33.23
CA ASP A 473 1.26 20.69 32.33
C ASP A 473 -0.05 21.50 32.22
N SER A 474 0.05 22.84 32.19
CA SER A 474 -1.13 23.70 32.11
C SER A 474 -1.70 23.72 30.68
N SER A 475 -2.95 24.13 30.52
CA SER A 475 -3.55 24.35 29.19
C SER A 475 -2.86 25.46 28.38
N SER A 476 -2.05 26.30 29.03
CA SER A 476 -1.23 27.34 28.41
C SER A 476 0.24 26.93 28.26
N HIS A 477 0.56 25.65 28.45
CA HIS A 477 1.92 25.13 28.24
C HIS A 477 2.35 25.36 26.79
N LEU A 478 3.57 25.88 26.63
CA LEU A 478 4.18 26.09 25.33
C LEU A 478 5.12 24.93 25.02
N PHE A 479 4.78 24.16 24.00
CA PHE A 479 5.52 22.99 23.58
C PHE A 479 6.97 23.35 23.22
N GLY A 480 7.92 22.62 23.79
CA GLY A 480 9.36 22.85 23.66
C GLY A 480 9.93 23.86 24.66
N THR A 481 9.14 24.33 25.64
CA THR A 481 9.60 25.28 26.67
C THR A 481 9.12 24.90 28.07
N ALA A 482 9.77 25.46 29.09
CA ALA A 482 9.38 25.26 30.49
C ALA A 482 8.16 26.11 30.91
N GLN A 483 7.64 26.96 30.01
CA GLN A 483 6.57 27.90 30.33
C GLN A 483 5.23 27.15 30.42
N GLY A 484 4.65 27.10 31.62
CA GLY A 484 3.42 26.32 31.88
C GLY A 484 3.66 24.82 32.02
N ALA A 485 4.92 24.38 32.07
CA ALA A 485 5.27 22.98 32.30
C ALA A 485 5.04 22.57 33.77
N GLY A 486 4.50 21.37 33.95
CA GLY A 486 4.34 20.70 35.23
C GLY A 486 5.45 19.70 35.51
N THR A 487 5.23 18.86 36.53
CA THR A 487 6.13 17.77 36.91
C THR A 487 5.53 16.39 36.68
N ALA A 488 4.22 16.27 36.43
CA ALA A 488 3.56 14.99 36.22
C ALA A 488 4.17 14.24 35.01
N ILE A 489 4.24 12.91 35.10
CA ILE A 489 4.72 12.04 34.02
C ILE A 489 3.67 11.03 33.57
N LEU A 490 2.63 10.79 34.38
CA LEU A 490 1.55 9.86 34.08
C LEU A 490 0.21 10.53 34.43
N THR A 491 -0.57 10.91 33.43
CA THR A 491 -1.84 11.64 33.65
C THR A 491 -3.01 11.01 32.89
N LEU A 492 -4.20 11.57 33.12
CA LEU A 492 -5.44 11.29 32.37
C LEU A 492 -6.19 12.63 32.19
N LEU A 493 -5.53 13.61 31.58
CA LEU A 493 -6.09 14.95 31.38
C LEU A 493 -7.24 14.93 30.38
N GLY A 494 -7.14 14.09 29.35
CA GLY A 494 -8.11 14.00 28.27
C GLY A 494 -8.07 15.19 27.32
N GLY A 495 -8.74 15.04 26.17
CA GLY A 495 -8.74 16.04 25.10
C GLY A 495 -7.37 16.19 24.42
N PHE A 496 -7.17 17.30 23.72
CA PHE A 496 -5.93 17.60 23.00
C PHE A 496 -5.19 18.79 23.63
N HIS A 497 -3.86 18.74 23.56
CA HIS A 497 -3.01 19.86 23.90
C HIS A 497 -3.34 21.06 22.99
N PRO A 498 -3.69 22.25 23.52
CA PRO A 498 -4.24 23.35 22.72
C PRO A 498 -3.32 23.85 21.60
N GLN A 499 -2.01 23.86 21.82
CA GLN A 499 -1.05 24.28 20.79
C GLN A 499 -0.78 23.19 19.75
N THR A 500 -0.46 21.96 20.15
CA THR A 500 -0.03 20.90 19.22
C THR A 500 -1.19 20.16 18.56
N GLN A 501 -2.41 20.28 19.11
CA GLN A 501 -3.59 19.53 18.67
C GLN A 501 -3.38 18.00 18.71
N SER A 502 -2.52 17.52 19.62
CA SER A 502 -2.26 16.09 19.87
C SER A 502 -2.73 15.68 21.25
N LEU A 503 -2.84 14.38 21.51
CA LEU A 503 -2.97 13.85 22.88
C LEU A 503 -1.79 14.33 23.75
N TRP A 504 -2.04 14.49 25.04
CA TRP A 504 -1.01 14.82 26.02
C TRP A 504 0.01 13.69 26.13
N LEU A 505 1.31 14.00 26.05
CA LEU A 505 2.38 13.00 26.12
C LEU A 505 2.33 12.17 27.41
N THR A 506 1.94 12.79 28.52
CA THR A 506 1.75 12.16 29.83
C THR A 506 0.54 11.21 29.88
N ASP A 507 -0.51 11.48 29.10
CA ASP A 507 -1.66 10.56 28.93
C ASP A 507 -1.27 9.37 28.05
N ILE A 508 -0.50 9.60 26.99
CA ILE A 508 0.05 8.52 26.13
C ILE A 508 0.98 7.62 26.97
N ALA A 509 1.87 8.22 27.78
CA ALA A 509 2.77 7.48 28.65
C ALA A 509 2.01 6.58 29.64
N HIS A 510 0.96 7.12 30.27
CA HIS A 510 0.06 6.36 31.14
C HIS A 510 -0.61 5.21 30.40
N HIS A 511 -1.18 5.47 29.22
CA HIS A 511 -1.88 4.46 28.43
C HIS A 511 -0.97 3.28 28.05
N HIS A 512 0.23 3.55 27.54
CA HIS A 512 1.18 2.50 27.19
C HIS A 512 1.74 1.77 28.41
N LEU A 513 1.84 2.43 29.57
CA LEU A 513 2.25 1.76 30.80
C LEU A 513 1.17 0.77 31.26
N ALA A 514 -0.10 1.16 31.16
CA ALA A 514 -1.22 0.28 31.46
C ALA A 514 -1.27 -0.92 30.51
N ILE A 515 -1.10 -0.69 29.20
CA ILE A 515 -1.00 -1.76 28.20
C ILE A 515 0.16 -2.71 28.52
N ALA A 516 1.34 -2.16 28.83
CA ALA A 516 2.51 -2.96 29.20
C ALA A 516 2.19 -3.88 30.38
N PHE A 517 1.60 -3.33 31.45
CA PHE A 517 1.22 -4.11 32.62
C PHE A 517 0.20 -5.21 32.28
N ILE A 518 -0.84 -4.89 31.51
CA ILE A 518 -1.85 -5.86 31.08
C ILE A 518 -1.18 -7.01 30.33
N PHE A 519 -0.36 -6.73 29.31
CA PHE A 519 0.19 -7.79 28.47
C PHE A 519 1.33 -8.57 29.11
N LEU A 520 2.12 -7.96 30.00
CA LEU A 520 3.12 -8.67 30.81
C LEU A 520 2.45 -9.64 31.81
N VAL A 521 1.28 -9.29 32.35
CA VAL A 521 0.52 -10.17 33.26
C VAL A 521 -0.28 -11.22 32.47
N VAL A 522 -0.99 -10.83 31.40
CA VAL A 522 -1.81 -11.71 30.55
C VAL A 522 -1.01 -12.82 29.89
N ASP A 523 0.29 -12.62 29.65
CA ASP A 523 1.20 -13.65 29.16
C ASP A 523 1.24 -14.92 30.02
N HIS A 524 0.97 -14.78 31.32
CA HIS A 524 0.93 -15.91 32.26
C HIS A 524 -0.37 -16.72 32.16
N MET A 525 -1.34 -16.31 31.33
CA MET A 525 -2.59 -17.04 31.10
C MET A 525 -2.39 -18.28 30.24
N TYR A 526 -1.41 -18.31 29.34
CA TYR A 526 -1.15 -19.47 28.48
C TYR A 526 0.12 -20.21 28.89
N ARG A 527 0.09 -21.54 28.75
CA ARG A 527 1.13 -22.42 29.28
C ARG A 527 2.51 -22.10 28.69
N THR A 528 3.41 -21.67 29.57
CA THR A 528 4.81 -21.40 29.26
C THR A 528 5.66 -22.68 29.29
N ASN A 529 6.90 -22.60 28.82
CA ASN A 529 7.88 -23.69 28.95
C ASN A 529 8.23 -24.03 30.42
N PHE A 530 7.83 -23.20 31.38
CA PHE A 530 7.96 -23.43 32.82
C PHE A 530 6.73 -24.12 33.44
N GLY A 531 5.74 -24.50 32.63
CA GLY A 531 4.51 -25.19 33.08
C GLY A 531 3.47 -24.28 33.72
N ILE A 532 3.67 -22.96 33.71
CA ILE A 532 2.76 -21.95 34.26
C ILE A 532 1.79 -21.49 33.17
N GLY A 533 0.49 -21.49 33.45
CA GLY A 533 -0.58 -21.05 32.54
C GLY A 533 -1.46 -22.19 31.99
N HIS A 534 -2.54 -21.84 31.28
CA HIS A 534 -3.51 -22.78 30.71
C HIS A 534 -3.07 -23.28 29.33
N SER A 535 -3.30 -24.55 29.02
CA SER A 535 -3.11 -25.02 27.65
C SER A 535 -4.29 -24.63 26.78
N MET A 536 -4.00 -24.04 25.63
CA MET A 536 -5.01 -23.67 24.64
C MET A 536 -5.71 -24.90 24.05
N LYS A 537 -4.99 -26.03 23.92
CA LYS A 537 -5.58 -27.30 23.49
C LYS A 537 -6.61 -27.79 24.51
N ASP A 538 -6.22 -27.84 25.79
CA ASP A 538 -7.10 -28.27 26.88
C ASP A 538 -8.34 -27.36 27.00
N LEU A 539 -8.14 -26.04 26.86
CA LEU A 539 -9.23 -25.05 26.88
C LEU A 539 -10.22 -25.24 25.73
N LEU A 540 -9.73 -25.44 24.51
CA LEU A 540 -10.58 -25.65 23.32
C LEU A 540 -11.31 -26.99 23.39
N ASP A 541 -10.64 -28.06 23.83
CA ASP A 541 -11.26 -29.38 23.96
C ASP A 541 -12.31 -29.43 25.08
N ALA A 542 -12.14 -28.65 26.15
CA ALA A 542 -13.11 -28.49 27.22
C ALA A 542 -14.31 -27.58 26.84
N HIS A 543 -14.19 -26.78 25.78
CA HIS A 543 -15.22 -25.85 25.35
C HIS A 543 -16.35 -26.55 24.58
N ILE A 544 -17.21 -27.26 25.32
CA ILE A 544 -18.38 -27.97 24.81
C ILE A 544 -19.64 -27.21 25.24
N PRO A 545 -20.46 -26.72 24.30
CA PRO A 545 -21.62 -25.92 24.66
C PRO A 545 -22.69 -26.77 25.36
N PRO A 546 -23.31 -26.26 26.44
CA PRO A 546 -24.24 -27.02 27.27
C PRO A 546 -25.51 -27.49 26.53
N GLY A 547 -25.89 -26.83 25.44
CA GLY A 547 -27.09 -27.15 24.66
C GLY A 547 -26.90 -28.17 23.53
N GLY A 548 -25.72 -28.76 23.33
CA GLY A 548 -25.46 -29.81 22.32
C GLY A 548 -25.58 -29.39 20.84
N ARG A 549 -26.02 -28.17 20.54
CA ARG A 549 -26.30 -27.66 19.17
C ARG A 549 -25.09 -27.54 18.25
N LEU A 550 -23.86 -27.56 18.79
CA LEU A 550 -22.61 -27.52 18.01
C LEU A 550 -21.85 -28.86 18.06
N GLY A 551 -22.52 -29.97 18.38
CA GLY A 551 -21.90 -31.30 18.41
C GLY A 551 -20.76 -31.38 19.44
N ARG A 552 -19.53 -31.70 18.98
CA ARG A 552 -18.35 -31.88 19.85
C ARG A 552 -17.63 -30.58 20.24
N GLY A 553 -18.22 -29.40 19.99
CA GLY A 553 -17.62 -28.11 20.33
C GLY A 553 -16.38 -27.81 19.49
N HIS A 554 -15.31 -27.29 20.11
CA HIS A 554 -14.05 -26.94 19.44
C HIS A 554 -13.01 -28.07 19.40
N LYS A 555 -13.41 -29.31 19.69
CA LYS A 555 -12.48 -30.44 19.76
C LYS A 555 -11.71 -30.64 18.45
N GLY A 556 -10.38 -30.63 18.52
CA GLY A 556 -9.49 -30.77 17.35
C GLY A 556 -9.23 -29.49 16.55
N LEU A 557 -9.83 -28.35 16.93
CA LEU A 557 -9.59 -27.05 16.28
C LEU A 557 -8.15 -26.58 16.46
N TYR A 558 -7.57 -26.79 17.64
CA TYR A 558 -6.17 -26.46 17.92
C TYR A 558 -5.23 -27.13 16.91
N ASP A 559 -5.39 -28.43 16.70
CA ASP A 559 -4.56 -29.20 15.78
C ASP A 559 -4.80 -28.77 14.32
N THR A 560 -6.05 -28.45 13.96
CA THR A 560 -6.41 -27.97 12.61
C THR A 560 -5.71 -26.66 12.27
N ILE A 561 -5.73 -25.69 13.19
CA ILE A 561 -5.08 -24.39 13.00
C ILE A 561 -3.56 -24.56 13.06
N ASN A 562 -3.03 -25.28 14.05
CA ASN A 562 -1.58 -25.35 14.26
C ASN A 562 -0.84 -26.21 13.21
N ASN A 563 -1.51 -27.15 12.55
CA ASN A 563 -0.93 -27.97 11.50
C ASN A 563 -1.06 -27.37 10.09
N SER A 564 -1.89 -26.32 9.91
CA SER A 564 -2.07 -25.65 8.62
C SER A 564 -1.38 -24.29 8.58
N LEU A 565 -0.28 -24.19 7.82
CA LEU A 565 0.41 -22.92 7.61
C LEU A 565 -0.45 -21.90 6.86
N HIS A 566 -1.31 -22.36 5.94
CA HIS A 566 -2.22 -21.48 5.21
C HIS A 566 -3.29 -20.87 6.12
N PHE A 567 -3.82 -21.65 7.07
CA PHE A 567 -4.81 -21.15 8.03
C PHE A 567 -4.17 -20.14 9.00
N GLN A 568 -2.95 -20.42 9.48
CA GLN A 568 -2.17 -19.49 10.29
C GLN A 568 -1.88 -18.18 9.54
N LEU A 569 -1.44 -18.27 8.28
CA LEU A 569 -1.19 -17.09 7.45
C LEU A 569 -2.48 -16.30 7.20
N GLY A 570 -3.59 -16.98 6.89
CA GLY A 570 -4.89 -16.33 6.69
C GLY A 570 -5.37 -15.56 7.93
N LEU A 571 -5.26 -16.17 9.12
CA LEU A 571 -5.59 -15.50 10.38
C LEU A 571 -4.65 -14.32 10.65
N ALA A 572 -3.33 -14.48 10.43
CA ALA A 572 -2.37 -13.41 10.64
C ALA A 572 -2.61 -12.22 9.71
N LEU A 573 -2.90 -12.46 8.42
CA LEU A 573 -3.22 -11.41 7.46
C LEU A 573 -4.55 -10.72 7.78
N ALA A 574 -5.56 -11.47 8.23
CA ALA A 574 -6.83 -10.89 8.67
C ALA A 574 -6.65 -10.02 9.91
N SER A 575 -5.90 -10.50 10.92
CA SER A 575 -5.56 -9.71 12.11
C SER A 575 -4.74 -8.48 11.76
N LEU A 576 -3.79 -8.59 10.82
CA LEU A 576 -3.00 -7.46 10.33
C LEU A 576 -3.89 -6.40 9.68
N GLY A 577 -4.80 -6.80 8.79
CA GLY A 577 -5.72 -5.86 8.16
C GLY A 577 -6.65 -5.17 9.16
N VAL A 578 -7.15 -5.89 10.18
CA VAL A 578 -7.98 -5.30 11.24
C VAL A 578 -7.20 -4.31 12.09
N ILE A 579 -5.96 -4.64 12.50
CA ILE A 579 -5.17 -3.75 13.33
C ILE A 579 -4.70 -2.52 12.56
N THR A 580 -4.31 -2.62 11.28
CA THR A 580 -3.92 -1.44 10.49
C THR A 580 -5.13 -0.54 10.25
N SER A 581 -6.30 -1.12 9.97
CA SER A 581 -7.55 -0.35 9.88
C SER A 581 -7.89 0.37 11.19
N LEU A 582 -7.72 -0.30 12.34
CA LEU A 582 -7.93 0.31 13.66
C LEU A 582 -6.96 1.47 13.88
N VAL A 583 -5.67 1.27 13.56
CA VAL A 583 -4.63 2.31 13.67
C VAL A 583 -4.96 3.49 12.77
N ALA A 584 -5.40 3.27 11.53
CA ALA A 584 -5.83 4.33 10.62
C ALA A 584 -6.93 5.20 11.27
N GLN A 585 -7.97 4.58 11.83
CA GLN A 585 -9.04 5.32 12.52
C GLN A 585 -8.53 6.07 13.75
N HIS A 586 -7.60 5.50 14.51
CA HIS A 586 -7.00 6.15 15.67
C HIS A 586 -6.13 7.34 15.27
N MET A 587 -5.36 7.27 14.17
CA MET A 587 -4.51 8.38 13.71
C MET A 587 -5.31 9.62 13.30
N TYR A 588 -6.52 9.43 12.77
CA TYR A 588 -7.43 10.53 12.45
C TYR A 588 -8.17 11.06 13.69
N SER A 589 -8.70 10.16 14.54
CA SER A 589 -9.59 10.54 15.65
C SER A 589 -8.87 10.93 16.94
N LEU A 590 -7.64 10.43 17.13
CA LEU A 590 -6.81 10.58 18.33
C LEU A 590 -5.35 10.88 17.92
N PRO A 591 -5.07 12.06 17.32
CA PRO A 591 -3.73 12.44 16.89
C PRO A 591 -2.72 12.35 18.06
N ALA A 592 -1.76 11.43 17.96
CA ALA A 592 -0.76 11.21 19.00
C ALA A 592 0.55 11.99 18.77
N TYR A 593 0.74 12.54 17.56
CA TYR A 593 1.94 13.29 17.19
C TYR A 593 1.69 14.78 17.28
N ALA A 594 2.63 15.52 17.90
CA ALA A 594 2.53 16.96 17.99
C ALA A 594 2.42 17.59 16.59
N PHE A 595 1.47 18.51 16.42
CA PHE A 595 1.20 19.27 15.19
C PHE A 595 0.66 18.47 14.00
N ILE A 596 0.49 17.14 14.11
CA ILE A 596 0.00 16.33 12.98
C ILE A 596 -1.41 16.73 12.53
N ALA A 597 -2.25 17.18 13.46
CA ALA A 597 -3.60 17.65 13.15
C ALA A 597 -3.61 19.03 12.45
N GLN A 598 -2.46 19.71 12.38
CA GLN A 598 -2.27 20.94 11.61
C GLN A 598 -1.72 20.66 10.21
N ASP A 599 -1.12 19.49 9.99
CA ASP A 599 -0.68 19.01 8.70
C ASP A 599 -1.68 17.99 8.14
N PHE A 600 -2.74 18.53 7.52
CA PHE A 600 -3.82 17.74 6.95
C PHE A 600 -3.34 16.74 5.88
N THR A 601 -2.26 17.07 5.16
CA THR A 601 -1.69 16.21 4.12
C THR A 601 -1.04 14.99 4.75
N THR A 602 -0.20 15.20 5.76
CA THR A 602 0.44 14.11 6.49
C THR A 602 -0.58 13.23 7.21
N GLN A 603 -1.59 13.84 7.85
CA GLN A 603 -2.65 13.09 8.52
C GLN A 603 -3.48 12.24 7.54
N ALA A 604 -3.88 12.80 6.39
CA ALA A 604 -4.62 12.08 5.36
C ALA A 604 -3.77 11.00 4.67
N ALA A 605 -2.50 11.27 4.42
CA ALA A 605 -1.55 10.31 3.86
C ALA A 605 -1.36 9.12 4.79
N LEU A 606 -1.19 9.36 6.10
CA LEU A 606 -1.03 8.30 7.09
C LEU A 606 -2.31 7.47 7.27
N TYR A 607 -3.48 8.11 7.27
CA TYR A 607 -4.77 7.40 7.26
C TYR A 607 -4.92 6.49 6.04
N THR A 608 -4.57 6.99 4.86
CA THR A 608 -4.69 6.24 3.60
C THR A 608 -3.64 5.13 3.49
N HIS A 609 -2.49 5.31 4.14
CA HIS A 609 -1.39 4.35 4.13
C HIS A 609 -1.69 3.10 4.97
N HIS A 610 -2.37 3.27 6.11
CA HIS A 610 -2.74 2.19 7.05
C HIS A 610 -4.05 1.51 6.65
#